data_AF-A0A6A7LL42-F1
#
_entry.id   AF-A0A6A7LL42-F1
#
_cell.length_a   1.000
_cell.length_b   1.000
_cell.length_c   1.000
_cell.angle_alpha   90.00
_cell.angle_beta   90.00
_cell.angle_gamma   90.00
#
_symmetry.space_group_name_H-M   'P 1'
#
loop_
_entity.id
_entity.type
_entity.pdbx_description
1 polymer ?
#
loop_
_entity_poly.entity_id
_entity_poly.type
_entity_poly.pdbx_seq_one_letter_code
_entity_poly.pdbx_strand_id
1 'polypeptide(L)'
;MSDVDYNIETGKDYLGGTTKFKPVKVELNVSNVKTDQVHYWINEITNQYADFVVTNVKTDPDKISFDIGSPSMEDLTAQDIEFRMKEYLEMNVPPFDVKELKVQ
;
A
#
# COMPACT_ATOMS: atom_id res chain seq x y z
N MET A 1 -15.08 -3.86 20.69
CA MET A 1 -14.75 -4.60 19.46
C MET A 1 -15.28 -3.74 18.34
N SER A 2 -14.42 -2.95 17.70
CA SER A 2 -14.81 -2.09 16.59
C SER A 2 -14.60 -2.87 15.30
N ASP A 3 -15.71 -3.21 14.63
CA ASP A 3 -15.73 -3.64 13.23
C ASP A 3 -15.30 -2.45 12.36
N VAL A 4 -13.99 -2.25 12.26
CA VAL A 4 -13.43 -1.32 11.29
C VAL A 4 -13.32 -2.10 10.00
N ASP A 5 -14.22 -1.83 9.07
CA ASP A 5 -14.23 -2.43 7.74
C ASP A 5 -13.06 -1.82 6.95
N TYR A 6 -11.91 -2.50 6.98
CA TYR A 6 -10.73 -2.06 6.26
C TYR A 6 -10.91 -2.36 4.77
N ASN A 7 -10.69 -1.38 3.89
CA ASN A 7 -10.72 -1.60 2.43
C ASN A 7 -9.66 -2.61 1.96
N ILE A 8 -8.74 -3.05 2.83
CA ILE A 8 -7.87 -4.22 2.61
C ILE A 8 -8.72 -5.47 2.25
N GLU A 9 -9.93 -5.61 2.81
CA GLU A 9 -10.85 -6.71 2.49
C GLU A 9 -11.55 -6.54 1.13
N THR A 10 -11.74 -5.32 0.63
CA THR A 10 -12.30 -5.11 -0.73
C THR A 10 -11.37 -5.59 -1.84
N GLY A 11 -10.09 -5.81 -1.52
CA GLY A 11 -9.14 -6.57 -2.34
C GLY A 11 -9.53 -8.04 -2.58
N LYS A 12 -10.37 -8.64 -1.72
CA LYS A 12 -10.77 -10.06 -1.84
C LYS A 12 -11.65 -10.31 -3.07
N ASP A 13 -12.46 -9.34 -3.50
CA ASP A 13 -13.24 -9.46 -4.73
C ASP A 13 -12.36 -9.45 -6.00
N TYR A 14 -11.12 -8.96 -5.89
CA TYR A 14 -10.12 -9.03 -6.96
C TYR A 14 -9.30 -10.33 -6.95
N LEU A 15 -9.40 -11.15 -5.90
CA LEU A 15 -8.73 -12.46 -5.81
C LEU A 15 -9.52 -13.58 -6.54
N GLY A 16 -10.77 -13.31 -6.94
CA GLY A 16 -11.69 -14.25 -7.60
C GLY A 16 -11.42 -14.52 -9.10
N GLY A 17 -10.35 -13.96 -9.67
CA GLY A 17 -9.94 -14.24 -11.04
C GLY A 17 -9.46 -12.97 -11.74
N THR A 18 -8.16 -12.93 -12.01
CA THR A 18 -7.41 -11.84 -12.66
C THR A 18 -7.53 -10.49 -11.94
N THR A 19 -6.47 -10.08 -11.24
CA THR A 19 -6.26 -8.65 -10.94
C THR A 19 -6.38 -7.90 -12.27
N LYS A 20 -7.40 -7.04 -12.43
CA LYS A 20 -7.65 -6.29 -13.67
C LYS A 20 -6.56 -5.26 -13.99
N PHE A 21 -5.52 -5.21 -13.16
CA PHE A 21 -4.39 -4.32 -13.28
C PHE A 21 -3.10 -5.10 -13.04
N LYS A 22 -2.00 -4.57 -13.58
CA LYS A 22 -0.66 -5.07 -13.31
C LYS A 22 -0.19 -4.50 -11.96
N PRO A 23 -0.08 -5.31 -10.89
CA PRO A 23 0.39 -4.80 -9.61
C PRO A 23 1.87 -4.44 -9.69
N VAL A 24 2.24 -3.38 -8.99
CA VAL A 24 3.60 -2.95 -8.70
C VAL A 24 3.89 -3.25 -7.24
N LYS A 25 5.06 -3.81 -6.95
CA LYS A 25 5.48 -4.15 -5.60
C LYS A 25 6.09 -2.93 -4.92
N VAL A 26 5.64 -2.64 -3.71
CA VAL A 26 6.26 -1.66 -2.82
C VAL A 26 6.89 -2.37 -1.64
N GLU A 27 8.13 -2.01 -1.31
CA GLU A 27 8.85 -2.46 -0.13
C GLU A 27 9.42 -1.25 0.62
N LEU A 28 9.18 -1.21 1.92
CA LEU A 28 9.73 -0.23 2.84
C LEU A 28 10.64 -0.95 3.84
N ASN A 29 11.91 -0.56 3.89
CA ASN A 29 12.76 -0.92 5.02
C ASN A 29 12.50 0.10 6.14
N VAL A 30 12.16 -0.41 7.32
CA VAL A 30 11.59 0.41 8.40
C VAL A 30 12.22 0.09 9.76
N SER A 31 11.89 0.91 10.75
CA SER A 31 12.08 0.59 12.17
C SER A 31 10.94 1.14 13.00
N ASN A 32 10.86 0.69 14.26
CA ASN A 32 9.85 1.14 15.23
C ASN A 32 8.41 0.86 14.77
N VAL A 33 8.21 -0.26 14.08
CA VAL A 33 6.91 -0.66 13.54
C VAL A 33 5.92 -0.96 14.67
N LYS A 34 4.78 -0.26 14.64
CA LYS A 34 3.59 -0.59 15.40
C LYS A 34 2.59 -1.27 14.48
N THR A 35 2.62 -2.61 14.46
CA THR A 35 1.91 -3.44 13.47
C THR A 35 0.41 -3.13 13.38
N ASP A 36 -0.23 -2.77 14.50
CA ASP A 36 -1.63 -2.35 14.60
C ASP A 36 -1.93 -1.05 13.82
N GLN A 37 -0.95 -0.17 13.67
CA GLN A 37 -1.10 1.12 12.99
C GLN A 37 -0.69 1.08 11.51
N VAL A 38 0.11 0.08 11.11
CA VAL A 38 0.57 -0.06 9.71
C VAL A 38 -0.59 -0.26 8.75
N HIS A 39 -1.54 -1.14 9.10
CA HIS A 39 -2.68 -1.42 8.23
C HIS A 39 -3.55 -0.18 8.00
N TYR A 40 -3.74 0.64 9.04
CA TYR A 40 -4.44 1.91 8.91
C TYR A 40 -3.69 2.87 7.98
N TRP A 41 -2.38 3.04 8.18
CA TRP A 41 -1.57 3.92 7.33
C TRP A 41 -1.54 3.46 5.86
N ILE A 42 -1.53 2.15 5.60
CA ILE A 42 -1.63 1.60 4.23
C ILE A 42 -3.01 1.85 3.64
N ASN A 43 -4.08 1.72 4.43
CA ASN A 43 -5.45 1.98 3.98
C ASN A 43 -5.63 3.43 3.50
N GLU A 44 -5.00 4.39 4.20
CA GLU A 44 -5.05 5.80 3.82
C GLU A 44 -4.43 6.10 2.45
N ILE A 45 -3.54 5.23 1.92
CA ILE A 45 -3.07 5.32 0.52
C ILE A 45 -4.26 5.23 -0.45
N THR A 46 -5.19 4.31 -0.21
CA THR A 46 -6.37 4.10 -1.07
C THR A 46 -7.42 5.21 -0.90
N ASN A 47 -7.45 5.86 0.27
CA ASN A 47 -8.31 7.02 0.49
C ASN A 47 -7.78 8.27 -0.22
N GLN A 48 -6.46 8.49 -0.20
CA GLN A 48 -5.82 9.62 -0.86
C GLN A 48 -5.78 9.44 -2.39
N TYR A 49 -5.60 8.19 -2.85
CA TYR A 49 -5.60 7.84 -4.26
C TYR A 49 -6.74 6.85 -4.53
N ALA A 50 -7.95 7.39 -4.74
CA ALA A 50 -9.20 6.61 -4.84
C ALA A 50 -9.20 5.50 -5.92
N ASP A 51 -8.37 5.65 -6.96
CA ASP A 51 -8.23 4.65 -8.02
C ASP A 51 -7.20 3.56 -7.71
N PHE A 52 -6.48 3.66 -6.58
CA PHE A 52 -5.48 2.67 -6.16
C PHE A 52 -6.10 1.57 -5.31
N VAL A 53 -5.69 0.36 -5.60
CA VAL A 53 -6.00 -0.85 -4.85
C VAL A 53 -4.70 -1.38 -4.27
N VAL A 54 -4.70 -1.65 -2.97
CA VAL A 54 -3.57 -2.26 -2.25
C VAL A 54 -3.94 -3.68 -1.83
N THR A 55 -3.04 -4.63 -2.08
CA THR A 55 -3.21 -6.05 -1.73
C THR A 55 -1.91 -6.65 -1.19
N ASN A 56 -1.97 -7.90 -0.71
CA ASN A 56 -0.80 -8.68 -0.28
C ASN A 56 0.09 -7.97 0.77
N VAL A 57 -0.54 -7.24 1.69
CA VAL A 57 0.14 -6.53 2.77
C VAL A 57 0.85 -7.52 3.69
N LYS A 58 2.14 -7.29 3.93
CA LYS A 58 2.97 -7.98 4.91
C LYS A 58 3.67 -6.96 5.78
N THR A 59 3.67 -7.20 7.08
CA THR A 59 4.24 -6.30 8.08
C THR A 59 5.14 -7.10 9.00
N ASP A 60 6.45 -6.94 8.80
CA ASP A 60 7.51 -7.46 9.64
C ASP A 60 8.13 -6.30 10.46
N PRO A 61 8.86 -6.57 11.56
CA PRO A 61 9.42 -5.52 12.42
C PRO A 61 10.37 -4.54 11.72
N ASP A 62 11.05 -4.99 10.65
CA ASP A 62 12.05 -4.25 9.89
C ASP A 62 11.65 -4.02 8.42
N LYS A 63 10.54 -4.60 7.96
CA LYS A 63 10.09 -4.51 6.57
C LYS A 63 8.57 -4.45 6.45
N ILE A 64 8.07 -3.55 5.62
CA ILE A 64 6.67 -3.53 5.17
C ILE A 64 6.66 -3.77 3.67
N SER A 65 5.74 -4.60 3.18
CA SER A 65 5.57 -4.78 1.74
C SER A 65 4.11 -4.96 1.35
N PHE A 66 3.75 -4.47 0.17
CA PHE A 66 2.41 -4.61 -0.39
C PHE A 66 2.46 -4.47 -1.91
N ASP A 67 1.39 -4.89 -2.56
CA ASP A 67 1.21 -4.76 -4.00
C ASP A 67 0.19 -3.65 -4.24
N ILE A 68 0.48 -2.73 -5.16
CA ILE A 68 -0.38 -1.59 -5.49
C ILE A 68 -0.62 -1.51 -6.99
N GLY A 69 -1.81 -1.07 -7.39
CA GLY A 69 -2.09 -0.71 -8.78
C GLY A 69 -3.48 -0.12 -8.92
N SER A 70 -3.94 0.06 -10.16
CA SER A 70 -5.22 0.71 -10.44
C SER A 70 -6.03 -0.06 -11.49
N PRO A 71 -7.27 -0.45 -11.20
CA PRO A 71 -8.17 -1.06 -12.19
C PRO A 71 -8.55 -0.13 -13.35
N SER A 72 -8.36 1.18 -13.19
CA SER A 72 -8.69 2.21 -14.19
C SER A 72 -7.47 2.72 -14.97
N MET A 73 -6.24 2.33 -14.58
CA MET A 73 -4.99 2.68 -15.28
C MET A 73 -4.16 1.43 -15.62
N GLU A 74 -4.18 1.04 -16.90
CA GLU A 74 -3.46 -0.15 -17.38
C GLU A 74 -1.95 0.07 -17.55
N ASP A 75 -1.50 1.31 -17.72
CA ASP A 75 -0.13 1.71 -18.02
C ASP A 75 0.67 2.20 -16.81
N LEU A 76 0.14 2.01 -15.60
CA LEU A 76 0.79 2.40 -14.35
C LEU A 76 2.19 1.76 -14.24
N THR A 77 3.23 2.60 -14.15
CA THR A 77 4.61 2.12 -14.05
C THR A 77 5.11 2.12 -12.61
N ALA A 78 6.24 1.44 -12.39
CA ALA A 78 6.94 1.51 -11.10
C ALA A 78 7.37 2.94 -10.76
N GLN A 79 7.72 3.76 -11.75
CA GLN A 79 8.12 5.16 -11.53
C GLN A 79 6.93 6.01 -11.07
N ASP A 80 5.74 5.78 -11.63
CA ASP A 80 4.52 6.49 -11.20
C ASP A 80 4.17 6.15 -9.76
N ILE A 81 4.26 4.87 -9.38
CA ILE A 81 4.05 4.43 -8.01
C ILE A 81 5.11 4.99 -7.07
N GLU A 82 6.38 4.98 -7.46
CA GLU A 82 7.45 5.56 -6.64
C GLU A 82 7.22 7.05 -6.39
N PHE A 83 6.80 7.80 -7.41
CA PHE A 83 6.44 9.21 -7.27
C PHE A 83 5.29 9.40 -6.26
N ARG A 84 4.19 8.64 -6.41
CA ARG A 84 3.03 8.75 -5.50
C ARG A 84 3.34 8.33 -4.07
N MET A 85 4.22 7.34 -3.89
CA MET A 85 4.63 6.91 -2.56
C MET A 85 5.53 7.93 -1.88
N LYS A 86 6.42 8.59 -2.62
CA LYS A 86 7.22 9.71 -2.08
C LYS A 86 6.34 10.88 -1.67
N GLU A 87 5.42 11.29 -2.53
CA GLU A 87 4.43 12.33 -2.21
C GLU A 87 3.61 11.96 -0.96
N TYR A 88 3.15 10.72 -0.87
CA TYR A 88 2.39 10.25 0.28
C TYR A 88 3.20 10.30 1.58
N LEU A 89 4.48 9.92 1.55
CA LEU A 89 5.40 9.98 2.70
C LEU A 89 5.76 11.42 3.11
N GLU A 90 5.77 12.36 2.17
CA GLU A 90 5.98 13.79 2.46
C GLU A 90 4.75 14.44 3.11
N MET A 91 3.55 13.98 2.73
CA MET A 91 2.29 14.53 3.22
C MET A 91 1.79 13.87 4.51
N ASN A 92 2.16 12.61 4.76
CA ASN A 92 1.63 11.81 5.85
C ASN A 92 2.77 11.26 6.70
N VAL A 93 2.68 11.45 8.02
CA VAL A 93 3.67 10.91 8.95
C VAL A 93 3.38 9.43 9.21
N PRO A 94 4.25 8.50 8.77
CA PRO A 94 4.06 7.08 9.07
C PRO A 94 4.23 6.81 10.58
N PRO A 95 3.53 5.80 11.13
CA PRO A 95 3.68 5.37 12.53
C PRO A 95 4.95 4.50 12.75
N PHE A 96 5.96 4.67 11.89
CA PHE A 96 7.23 3.96 11.85
C PHE A 96 8.26 4.82 11.12
N ASP A 97 9.55 4.53 11.30
CA ASP A 97 10.61 5.24 10.58
C ASP A 97 10.88 4.56 9.25
N VAL A 98 10.87 5.31 8.15
CA VAL A 98 11.23 4.80 6.82
C VAL A 98 12.71 5.05 6.57
N LYS A 99 13.46 3.97 6.31
CA LYS A 99 14.89 4.03 5.96
C LYS A 99 15.11 3.97 4.46
N GLU A 100 14.26 3.23 3.76
CA GLU A 100 14.36 3.03 2.31
C GLU A 100 12.98 2.71 1.74
N LEU A 101 12.69 3.26 0.56
CA LEU A 101 11.55 2.90 -0.28
C LEU A 101 12.09 2.25 -1.56
N LYS A 102 11.57 1.07 -1.89
CA LYS A 102 11.84 0.36 -3.14
C LYS A 102 10.53 0.02 -3.85
N VAL A 103 10.48 0.29 -5.15
CA VAL A 103 9.33 0.01 -6.01
C VAL A 103 9.79 -0.82 -7.22
N GLN A 104 9.09 -1.92 -7.53
CA GLN A 104 9.50 -2.91 -8.55
C GLN A 104 8.32 -3.61 -9.23
#